data_AF-F9YSS2-F1
#
_entry.id   AF-F9YSS2-F1
#
_cell.length_a   1.000
_cell.length_b   1.000
_cell.length_c   1.000
_cell.angle_alpha   90.00
_cell.angle_beta   90.00
_cell.angle_gamma   90.00
#
_symmetry.space_group_name_H-M   'P 1'
#
loop_
_entity.id
_entity.type
_entity.pdbx_description
1 polymer ?
#
loop_
_entity_poly.entity_id
_entity_poly.type
_entity_poly.pdbx_seq_one_letter_code
_entity_poly.pdbx_strand_id
1 'polypeptide(L)'
;MSMMKFYTLVFFLLFGYIGKAQINPSSLFLVIDDKDGVQKTETRNIKGEENYTLKTNYYKEHQNVELLFDNGKNANYYIAYYINQSENWQVSFRFDYYKGEENETYGGYILLLSKPMFESFKRKGNVVLFQDVQKQWKIYNRKEFINKIRTNHSGYVYRHLSEEKYRDTTRNNIFIVFSSDLEKDYIPCYEADVLISTIVEE
;
A
#
# COMPACT_ATOMS: atom_id res chain seq x y z
N MET A 1 -3.68 -22.33 -43.75
CA MET A 1 -4.23 -21.42 -42.72
C MET A 1 -3.98 -19.99 -43.21
N SER A 2 -5.00 -19.17 -43.43
CA SER A 2 -4.77 -17.83 -44.03
C SER A 2 -3.95 -16.96 -43.06
N MET A 3 -3.09 -16.09 -43.60
CA MET A 3 -2.20 -15.20 -42.84
C MET A 3 -2.98 -14.42 -41.76
N MET A 4 -4.22 -14.05 -42.06
CA MET A 4 -5.15 -13.37 -41.15
C MET A 4 -5.47 -14.19 -39.89
N LYS A 5 -5.66 -15.52 -40.00
CA LYS A 5 -5.91 -16.39 -38.83
C LYS A 5 -4.67 -16.55 -37.95
N PHE A 6 -3.47 -16.47 -38.53
CA PHE A 6 -2.20 -16.53 -37.79
C PHE A 6 -1.99 -15.25 -36.97
N TYR A 7 -2.24 -14.07 -37.54
CA TYR A 7 -2.16 -12.80 -36.80
C TYR A 7 -3.21 -12.71 -35.68
N THR A 8 -4.45 -13.15 -35.91
CA THR A 8 -5.46 -13.18 -34.84
C THR A 8 -5.04 -14.09 -33.68
N LEU A 9 -4.48 -15.27 -33.97
CA LEU A 9 -4.02 -16.21 -32.94
C LEU A 9 -2.82 -15.66 -32.14
N VAL A 10 -1.85 -15.05 -32.83
CA VAL A 10 -0.70 -14.39 -32.20
C VAL A 10 -1.14 -13.20 -31.36
N PHE A 11 -2.15 -12.43 -31.80
CA PHE A 11 -2.73 -11.34 -31.03
C PHE A 11 -3.44 -11.85 -29.77
N PHE A 12 -4.22 -12.94 -29.84
CA PHE A 12 -4.84 -13.56 -28.66
C PHE A 12 -3.81 -14.20 -27.70
N LEU A 13 -2.73 -14.79 -28.21
CA LEU A 13 -1.64 -15.33 -27.40
C LEU A 13 -0.85 -14.21 -26.71
N LEU A 14 -0.55 -13.12 -27.41
CA LEU A 14 0.12 -11.96 -26.84
C LEU A 14 -0.76 -11.26 -25.80
N PHE A 15 -2.05 -11.04 -26.04
CA PHE A 15 -2.95 -10.49 -25.01
C PHE A 15 -3.22 -11.45 -23.84
N GLY A 16 -3.20 -12.77 -24.10
CA GLY A 16 -3.31 -13.80 -23.06
C GLY A 16 -2.09 -13.86 -22.14
N TYR A 17 -0.90 -13.49 -22.63
CA TYR A 17 0.37 -13.50 -21.89
C TYR A 17 0.81 -12.13 -21.35
N ILE A 18 0.50 -11.03 -22.02
CA ILE A 18 0.89 -9.66 -21.62
C ILE A 18 0.12 -9.21 -20.35
N GLY A 19 -1.01 -9.83 -20.02
CA GLY A 19 -1.84 -9.45 -18.88
C GLY A 19 -1.54 -10.12 -17.54
N LYS A 20 -0.47 -10.92 -17.40
CA LYS A 20 -0.21 -11.71 -16.18
C LYS A 20 1.09 -11.36 -15.48
N ALA A 21 1.31 -10.08 -15.18
CA ALA A 21 1.82 -9.78 -13.84
C ALA A 21 0.68 -10.21 -12.88
N GLN A 22 0.70 -11.47 -12.43
CA GLN A 22 -0.35 -11.99 -11.57
C GLN A 22 -0.23 -11.33 -10.20
N ILE A 23 -0.92 -10.21 -10.03
CA ILE A 23 -1.26 -9.68 -8.71
C ILE A 23 -2.01 -10.77 -7.98
N ASN A 24 -1.68 -10.98 -6.71
CA ASN A 24 -2.31 -12.02 -5.94
C ASN A 24 -3.85 -11.81 -5.94
N PRO A 25 -4.66 -12.81 -6.32
CA PRO A 25 -6.12 -12.68 -6.28
C PRO A 25 -6.66 -12.35 -4.88
N SER A 26 -5.87 -12.58 -3.83
CA SER A 26 -6.20 -12.20 -2.46
C SER A 26 -5.73 -10.81 -2.05
N SER A 27 -5.19 -9.99 -2.96
CA SER A 27 -4.76 -8.62 -2.62
C SER A 27 -5.92 -7.77 -2.10
N LEU A 28 -5.73 -7.09 -0.97
CA LEU A 28 -6.65 -6.15 -0.36
C LEU A 28 -6.28 -4.73 -0.76
N PHE A 29 -7.27 -3.94 -1.17
CA PHE A 29 -7.12 -2.52 -1.46
C PHE A 29 -7.96 -1.72 -0.46
N LEU A 30 -7.26 -1.08 0.48
CA LEU A 30 -7.83 -0.19 1.49
C LEU A 30 -7.95 1.21 0.88
N VAL A 31 -9.18 1.61 0.57
CA VAL A 31 -9.46 2.95 0.06
C VAL A 31 -9.59 3.92 1.24
N ILE A 32 -8.68 4.90 1.27
CA ILE A 32 -8.63 5.98 2.25
C ILE A 32 -9.30 7.21 1.66
N ASP A 33 -10.28 7.78 2.38
CA ASP A 33 -10.86 9.06 1.97
C ASP A 33 -9.91 10.21 2.33
N ASP A 34 -9.55 10.97 1.32
CA ASP A 34 -8.62 12.10 1.37
C ASP A 34 -9.25 13.39 0.83
N LYS A 35 -10.56 13.38 0.51
CA LYS A 35 -11.28 14.54 -0.07
C LYS A 35 -11.46 15.69 0.91
N ASP A 36 -11.50 15.38 2.20
CA ASP A 36 -11.56 16.38 3.28
C ASP A 36 -10.27 17.21 3.38
N GLY A 37 -9.19 16.80 2.69
CA GLY A 37 -7.91 17.49 2.67
C GLY A 37 -7.18 17.47 4.02
N VAL A 38 -6.15 18.31 4.13
CA VAL A 38 -5.31 18.40 5.33
C VAL A 38 -6.07 19.12 6.44
N GLN A 39 -6.22 18.47 7.60
CA GLN A 39 -6.84 19.06 8.80
C GLN A 39 -5.84 19.86 9.64
N LYS A 40 -4.59 19.38 9.70
CA LYS A 40 -3.51 20.00 10.47
C LYS A 40 -2.16 19.67 9.84
N THR A 41 -1.24 20.61 9.87
CA THR A 41 0.17 20.36 9.56
C THR A 41 1.02 20.69 10.78
N GLU A 42 1.93 19.78 11.12
CA GLU A 42 3.00 20.02 12.09
C GLU A 42 4.35 19.99 11.38
N THR A 43 5.28 20.81 11.84
CA THR A 43 6.65 20.83 11.33
C THR A 43 7.61 20.93 12.50
N ARG A 44 8.64 20.07 12.51
CA ARG A 44 9.64 20.00 13.56
C ARG A 44 11.02 19.82 12.93
N ASN A 45 12.00 20.58 13.41
CA ASN A 45 13.39 20.38 13.03
C ASN A 45 14.03 19.39 14.00
N ILE A 46 14.56 18.29 13.47
CA ILE A 46 15.23 17.26 14.24
C ILE A 46 16.72 17.38 14.02
N LYS A 47 17.47 17.47 15.13
CA LYS A 47 18.92 17.43 15.13
C LYS A 47 19.37 16.03 15.53
N GLY A 48 20.19 15.40 14.72
CA GLY A 48 20.69 14.04 14.92
C GLY A 48 22.00 13.83 14.18
N GLU A 49 22.31 12.57 13.85
CA GLU A 49 23.44 12.25 12.95
C GLU A 49 23.28 12.92 11.59
N GLU A 50 22.06 12.90 11.05
CA GLU A 50 21.62 13.77 9.97
C GLU A 50 20.52 14.70 10.49
N ASN A 51 20.65 16.00 10.20
CA ASN A 51 19.60 16.96 10.48
C ASN A 51 18.51 16.85 9.41
N TYR A 52 17.25 16.95 9.84
CA TYR A 52 16.12 16.94 8.92
C TYR A 52 14.93 17.72 9.46
N THR A 53 14.08 18.17 8.54
CA THR A 53 12.75 18.69 8.84
C THR A 53 11.73 17.56 8.75
N LEU A 54 11.02 17.30 9.83
CA LEU A 54 9.87 16.40 9.89
C LEU A 54 8.60 17.23 9.67
N LYS A 55 7.87 16.97 8.59
CA LYS A 55 6.58 17.59 8.31
C LYS A 55 5.49 16.52 8.31
N THR A 56 4.51 16.65 9.21
CA THR A 56 3.38 15.73 9.31
C THR A 56 2.10 16.45 8.91
N ASN A 57 1.46 15.99 7.84
CA ASN A 57 0.12 16.41 7.45
C ASN A 57 -0.89 15.38 7.98
N TYR A 58 -1.80 15.84 8.83
CA TYR A 58 -2.87 15.03 9.40
C TYR A 58 -4.14 15.19 8.56
N TYR A 59 -4.68 14.05 8.14
CA TYR A 59 -5.98 13.92 7.52
C TYR A 59 -6.90 13.18 8.49
N LYS A 60 -8.17 13.05 8.12
CA LYS A 60 -9.18 12.38 8.94
C LYS A 60 -8.84 10.91 9.25
N GLU A 61 -8.30 10.19 8.27
CA GLU A 61 -8.08 8.73 8.34
C GLU A 61 -6.62 8.30 8.27
N HIS A 62 -5.74 9.24 7.90
CA HIS A 62 -4.34 8.94 7.66
C HIS A 62 -3.48 10.17 7.95
N GLN A 63 -2.18 9.95 7.97
CA GLN A 63 -1.19 11.01 7.99
C GLN A 63 -0.17 10.77 6.89
N ASN A 64 0.32 11.87 6.33
CA ASN A 64 1.49 11.87 5.48
C ASN A 64 2.65 12.49 6.28
N VAL A 65 3.76 11.77 6.39
CA VAL A 65 4.98 12.25 7.03
C VAL A 65 6.06 12.40 5.98
N GLU A 66 6.54 13.62 5.80
CA GLU A 66 7.66 13.97 4.93
C GLU A 66 8.91 14.22 5.80
N LEU A 67 9.99 13.49 5.52
CA LEU A 67 11.34 13.78 6.01
C LEU A 67 12.11 14.52 4.92
N LEU A 68 12.56 15.73 5.23
CA LEU A 68 13.38 16.54 4.32
C LEU A 68 14.76 16.71 4.96
N PHE A 69 15.76 16.01 4.41
CA PHE A 69 17.12 16.03 4.92
C PHE A 69 17.90 17.20 4.33
N ASP A 70 18.82 17.78 5.10
CA ASP A 70 19.62 18.93 4.67
C ASP A 70 20.51 18.63 3.44
N ASN A 71 20.85 17.34 3.23
CA ASN A 71 21.59 16.84 2.07
C ASN A 71 20.73 16.71 0.79
N GLY A 72 19.45 17.10 0.83
CA GLY A 72 18.53 17.05 -0.31
C GLY A 72 17.80 15.72 -0.49
N LYS A 73 18.09 14.70 0.34
CA LYS A 73 17.32 13.44 0.37
C LYS A 73 15.93 13.68 0.95
N ASN A 74 14.97 12.84 0.57
CA ASN A 74 13.66 12.85 1.21
C ASN A 74 13.07 11.45 1.40
N ALA A 75 12.22 11.36 2.43
CA ALA A 75 11.39 10.19 2.67
C ALA A 75 9.94 10.63 2.84
N ASN A 76 9.01 9.82 2.36
CA ASN A 76 7.58 10.03 2.50
C ASN A 76 6.97 8.76 3.09
N TYR A 77 6.09 8.95 4.06
CA TYR A 77 5.37 7.86 4.71
C TYR A 77 3.88 8.14 4.68
N TYR A 78 3.10 7.21 4.13
CA TYR A 78 1.65 7.22 4.26
C TYR A 78 1.26 6.24 5.35
N ILE A 79 0.59 6.74 6.39
CA ILE A 79 0.23 5.93 7.55
C ILE A 79 -1.27 6.07 7.80
N ALA A 80 -2.02 4.99 7.61
CA ALA A 80 -3.39 4.86 8.07
C ALA A 80 -3.40 4.00 9.33
N TYR A 81 -4.07 4.45 10.39
CA TYR A 81 -4.07 3.75 11.67
C TYR A 81 -5.49 3.52 12.20
N TYR A 82 -5.62 2.45 12.98
CA TYR A 82 -6.85 2.14 13.71
C TYR A 82 -6.49 1.67 15.12
N ILE A 83 -7.24 2.18 16.10
CA ILE A 83 -7.05 1.88 17.52
C ILE A 83 -8.37 1.31 18.06
N ASN A 84 -8.30 0.10 18.62
CA ASN A 84 -9.39 -0.51 19.37
C ASN A 84 -9.07 -0.44 20.86
N GLN A 85 -9.50 0.64 21.50
CA GLN A 85 -9.26 0.86 22.94
C GLN A 85 -9.93 -0.21 23.80
N SER A 86 -11.15 -0.64 23.46
CA SER A 86 -11.89 -1.65 24.23
C SER A 86 -11.19 -3.01 24.27
N GLU A 87 -10.52 -3.39 23.18
CA GLU A 87 -9.87 -4.69 23.03
C GLU A 87 -8.33 -4.61 23.18
N ASN A 88 -7.81 -3.45 23.59
CA ASN A 88 -6.38 -3.17 23.79
C ASN A 88 -5.49 -3.60 22.60
N TRP A 89 -5.82 -3.12 21.40
CA TRP A 89 -4.95 -3.33 20.24
C TRP A 89 -5.04 -2.21 19.22
N GLN A 90 -4.01 -2.10 18.40
CA GLN A 90 -3.95 -1.16 17.29
C GLN A 90 -3.30 -1.80 16.07
N VAL A 91 -3.60 -1.23 14.91
CA VAL A 91 -2.96 -1.57 13.63
C VAL A 91 -2.58 -0.29 12.90
N SER A 92 -1.42 -0.29 12.26
CA SER A 92 -1.05 0.68 11.25
C SER A 92 -0.75 0.01 9.92
N PHE A 93 -1.24 0.64 8.86
CA PHE A 93 -0.94 0.34 7.47
C PHE A 93 0.00 1.43 6.99
N ARG A 94 1.23 1.06 6.67
CA ARG A 94 2.31 2.00 6.40
C ARG A 94 2.91 1.73 5.04
N PHE A 95 2.89 2.74 4.17
CA PHE A 95 3.69 2.73 2.94
C PHE A 95 4.89 3.64 3.13
N ASP A 96 6.07 3.11 2.82
CA ASP A 96 7.34 3.80 2.90
C ASP A 96 7.86 4.09 1.50
N TYR A 97 8.27 5.33 1.27
CA TYR A 97 8.95 5.74 0.04
C TYR A 97 10.15 6.60 0.36
N TYR A 98 11.34 6.10 0.05
CA TYR A 98 12.59 6.83 0.18
C TYR A 98 13.17 7.13 -1.20
N LYS A 99 13.55 8.40 -1.43
CA LYS A 99 14.27 8.80 -2.64
C LYS A 99 15.70 9.20 -2.27
N GLY A 100 16.67 8.36 -2.68
CA GLY A 100 18.10 8.61 -2.50
C GLY A 100 18.73 9.51 -3.58
N GLU A 101 20.05 9.70 -3.49
CA GLU A 101 20.84 10.61 -4.36
C GLU A 101 20.95 10.14 -5.83
N GLU A 102 20.75 8.85 -6.13
CA GLU A 102 20.95 8.27 -7.48
C GLU A 102 19.67 7.66 -8.09
N ASN A 103 18.50 8.26 -7.87
CA ASN A 103 17.19 7.68 -8.22
C ASN A 103 16.89 6.31 -7.56
N GLU A 104 17.73 5.88 -6.63
CA GLU A 104 17.47 4.70 -5.83
C GLU A 104 16.23 4.93 -4.98
N THR A 105 15.20 4.15 -5.27
CA THR A 105 13.94 4.16 -4.53
C THR A 105 13.94 2.94 -3.62
N TYR A 106 13.96 3.15 -2.31
CA TYR A 106 13.86 2.10 -1.31
C TYR A 106 12.51 2.21 -0.59
N GLY A 107 11.76 1.11 -0.46
CA GLY A 107 10.47 1.11 0.24
C GLY A 107 9.41 0.20 -0.37
N GLY A 108 8.14 0.47 -0.02
CA GLY A 108 6.97 -0.23 -0.52
C GLY A 108 6.79 0.01 -2.03
N TYR A 109 6.14 -0.92 -2.71
CA TYR A 109 5.95 -0.83 -4.15
C TYR A 109 4.65 -0.11 -4.48
N ILE A 110 4.69 0.75 -5.51
CA ILE A 110 3.50 1.36 -6.08
C ILE A 110 3.07 0.52 -7.28
N LEU A 111 1.97 -0.20 -7.12
CA LEU A 111 1.32 -0.92 -8.21
C LEU A 111 0.39 0.04 -8.96
N LEU A 112 0.67 0.29 -10.25
CA LEU A 112 -0.22 1.06 -11.11
C LEU A 112 -1.27 0.12 -11.73
N LEU A 113 -2.47 0.10 -11.16
CA LEU A 113 -3.53 -0.78 -11.59
C LEU A 113 -4.45 -0.08 -12.59
N SER A 114 -4.65 -0.68 -13.76
CA SER A 114 -5.64 -0.15 -14.72
C SER A 114 -7.05 -0.16 -14.11
N LYS A 115 -7.88 0.83 -14.45
CA LYS A 115 -9.27 0.93 -13.98
C LYS A 115 -10.08 -0.37 -14.17
N PRO A 116 -10.01 -1.09 -15.31
CA PRO A 116 -10.71 -2.37 -15.48
C PRO A 116 -10.24 -3.48 -14.51
N MET A 117 -8.94 -3.52 -14.20
CA MET A 117 -8.40 -4.48 -13.23
C MET A 117 -8.83 -4.14 -11.80
N PHE A 118 -8.80 -2.85 -11.43
CA PHE A 118 -9.26 -2.39 -10.13
C PHE A 118 -10.75 -2.73 -9.90
N GLU A 119 -11.60 -2.46 -10.89
CA GLU A 119 -13.02 -2.83 -10.86
C GLU A 119 -13.24 -4.35 -10.80
N SER A 120 -12.34 -5.15 -11.39
CA SER A 120 -12.36 -6.60 -11.21
C SER A 120 -12.09 -7.02 -9.75
N PHE A 121 -11.15 -6.38 -9.05
CA PHE A 121 -10.91 -6.65 -7.63
C PHE A 121 -12.08 -6.16 -6.75
N LYS A 122 -12.65 -5.00 -7.08
CA LYS A 122 -13.83 -4.47 -6.39
C LYS A 122 -15.01 -5.43 -6.44
N ARG A 123 -15.32 -5.99 -7.62
CA ARG A 123 -16.38 -7.00 -7.79
C ARG A 123 -16.14 -8.30 -7.00
N LYS A 124 -14.88 -8.61 -6.67
CA LYS A 124 -14.50 -9.78 -5.85
C LYS A 124 -14.53 -9.50 -4.35
N GLY A 125 -14.81 -8.25 -3.93
CA GLY A 125 -14.82 -7.84 -2.53
C GLY A 125 -13.43 -7.51 -1.97
N ASN A 126 -12.43 -7.34 -2.84
CA ASN A 126 -11.06 -7.05 -2.45
C ASN A 126 -10.77 -5.55 -2.27
N VAL A 127 -11.68 -4.68 -2.70
CA VAL A 127 -11.57 -3.22 -2.54
C VAL A 127 -12.56 -2.79 -1.47
N VAL A 128 -12.08 -2.17 -0.40
CA VAL A 128 -12.88 -1.81 0.77
C VAL A 128 -12.58 -0.38 1.21
N LEU A 129 -13.61 0.34 1.67
CA LEU A 129 -13.43 1.65 2.31
C LEU A 129 -12.86 1.45 3.72
N PHE A 130 -11.83 2.20 4.07
CA PHE A 130 -11.14 2.07 5.35
C PHE A 130 -12.07 2.32 6.53
N GLN A 131 -12.89 3.39 6.48
CA GLN A 131 -13.90 3.66 7.51
C GLN A 131 -14.88 2.49 7.74
N ASP A 132 -15.25 1.78 6.67
CA ASP A 132 -16.23 0.71 6.77
C ASP A 132 -15.63 -0.55 7.41
N VAL A 133 -14.37 -0.86 7.09
CA VAL A 133 -13.69 -1.98 7.76
C VAL A 133 -13.34 -1.67 9.20
N GLN A 134 -13.07 -0.41 9.57
CA GLN A 134 -12.88 -0.01 10.96
C GLN A 134 -14.12 -0.32 11.83
N LYS A 135 -15.34 -0.17 11.29
CA LYS A 135 -16.58 -0.55 12.00
C LYS A 135 -16.61 -2.05 12.30
N GLN A 136 -16.09 -2.88 11.40
CA GLN A 136 -15.99 -4.33 11.62
C GLN A 136 -14.88 -4.67 12.60
N TRP A 137 -13.73 -3.99 12.53
CA TRP A 137 -12.60 -4.22 13.43
C TRP A 137 -12.90 -3.86 14.88
N LYS A 138 -13.86 -2.96 15.12
CA LYS A 138 -14.31 -2.57 16.46
C LYS A 138 -14.78 -3.75 17.31
N ILE A 139 -15.39 -4.75 16.69
CA ILE A 139 -15.90 -5.94 17.40
C ILE A 139 -14.90 -7.10 17.43
N TYR A 140 -13.71 -6.94 16.85
CA TYR A 140 -12.69 -7.99 16.83
C TYR A 140 -11.76 -7.86 18.01
N ASN A 141 -11.47 -8.98 18.66
CA ASN A 141 -10.27 -9.07 19.48
C ASN A 141 -9.03 -9.14 18.58
N ARG A 142 -7.86 -8.88 19.18
CA ARG A 142 -6.58 -8.86 18.45
C ARG A 142 -6.29 -10.15 17.66
N LYS A 143 -6.61 -11.32 18.24
CA LYS A 143 -6.33 -12.62 17.61
C LYS A 143 -7.20 -12.83 16.37
N GLU A 144 -8.48 -12.48 16.45
CA GLU A 144 -9.41 -12.53 15.33
C GLU A 144 -8.97 -11.60 14.19
N PHE A 145 -8.57 -10.37 14.52
CA PHE A 145 -8.05 -9.43 13.53
C PHE A 145 -6.81 -9.99 12.82
N ILE A 146 -5.81 -10.46 13.57
CA ILE A 146 -4.59 -11.05 13.01
C ILE A 146 -4.93 -12.22 12.10
N ASN A 147 -5.81 -13.13 12.54
CA ASN A 147 -6.19 -14.29 11.76
C ASN A 147 -6.88 -13.87 10.45
N LYS A 148 -7.84 -12.96 10.50
CA LYS A 148 -8.53 -12.46 9.29
C LYS A 148 -7.58 -11.79 8.31
N ILE A 149 -6.72 -10.88 8.79
CA ILE A 149 -5.76 -10.18 7.92
C ILE A 149 -4.74 -11.16 7.33
N ARG A 150 -4.09 -11.98 8.16
CA ARG A 150 -2.99 -12.86 7.69
C ARG A 150 -3.46 -14.06 6.89
N THR A 151 -4.65 -14.60 7.16
CA THR A 151 -5.20 -15.73 6.40
C THR A 151 -5.79 -15.28 5.07
N ASN A 152 -6.54 -14.17 5.05
CA ASN A 152 -7.23 -13.74 3.83
C ASN A 152 -6.30 -12.96 2.91
N HIS A 153 -5.26 -12.32 3.44
CA HIS A 153 -4.35 -11.45 2.69
C HIS A 153 -2.90 -11.81 3.02
N SER A 154 -2.59 -13.11 2.98
CA SER A 154 -1.26 -13.63 3.28
C SER A 154 -0.19 -12.97 2.41
N GLY A 155 0.96 -12.69 3.00
CA GLY A 155 2.12 -12.24 2.24
C GLY A 155 2.57 -13.30 1.23
N TYR A 156 3.30 -12.88 0.21
CA TYR A 156 3.85 -13.76 -0.81
C TYR A 156 5.36 -13.61 -0.88
N VAL A 157 6.05 -14.67 -1.33
CA VAL A 157 7.49 -14.61 -1.57
C VAL A 157 7.71 -14.17 -3.02
N TYR A 158 8.41 -13.06 -3.18
CA TYR A 158 8.86 -12.53 -4.46
C TYR A 158 10.34 -12.83 -4.64
N ARG A 159 10.66 -13.64 -5.65
CA ARG A 159 12.05 -13.94 -6.03
C ARG A 159 12.51 -12.96 -7.09
N HIS A 160 13.66 -12.34 -6.86
CA HIS A 160 14.26 -11.35 -7.77
C HIS A 160 15.76 -11.53 -7.86
N LEU A 161 16.35 -11.03 -8.95
CA LEU A 161 17.79 -10.99 -9.13
C LEU A 161 18.32 -9.68 -8.53
N SER A 162 19.28 -9.80 -7.61
CA SER A 162 20.01 -8.68 -7.02
C SER A 162 21.48 -9.09 -6.95
N GLU A 163 22.36 -8.28 -7.55
CA GLU A 163 23.81 -8.56 -7.64
C GLU A 163 24.09 -9.97 -8.19
N GLU A 164 23.41 -10.33 -9.29
CA GLU A 164 23.54 -11.63 -9.98
C GLU A 164 23.14 -12.86 -9.13
N LYS A 165 22.57 -12.65 -7.94
CA LYS A 165 22.06 -13.71 -7.07
C LYS A 165 20.54 -13.61 -6.94
N TYR A 166 19.89 -14.77 -6.93
CA TYR A 166 18.48 -14.82 -6.58
C TYR A 166 18.30 -14.53 -5.09
N ARG A 167 17.44 -13.56 -4.78
CA ARG A 167 17.00 -13.21 -3.44
C ARG A 167 15.49 -13.35 -3.34
N ASP A 168 15.04 -13.85 -2.20
CA ASP A 168 13.62 -13.99 -1.86
C ASP A 168 13.24 -12.87 -0.89
N THR A 169 12.20 -12.10 -1.23
CA THR A 169 11.64 -11.04 -0.38
C THR A 169 10.20 -11.37 -0.07
N THR A 170 9.84 -11.38 1.21
CA THR A 170 8.43 -11.49 1.63
C THR A 170 7.75 -10.14 1.40
N ARG A 171 6.59 -10.18 0.76
CA ARG A 171 5.84 -9.01 0.30
C ARG A 171 4.40 -9.07 0.79
N ASN A 172 3.81 -7.91 1.01
CA ASN A 172 2.45 -7.81 1.52
C ASN A 172 1.44 -7.76 0.37
N ASN A 173 0.25 -8.29 0.61
CA ASN A 173 -0.87 -8.24 -0.32
C ASN A 173 -1.92 -7.21 0.09
N ILE A 174 -1.50 -6.15 0.75
CA ILE A 174 -2.38 -5.10 1.27
C ILE A 174 -1.87 -3.77 0.72
N PHE A 175 -2.76 -3.01 0.11
CA PHE A 175 -2.44 -1.76 -0.57
C PHE A 175 -3.32 -0.63 -0.05
N ILE A 176 -2.71 0.53 0.18
CA ILE A 176 -3.43 1.79 0.39
C ILE A 176 -3.77 2.37 -0.99
N VAL A 177 -4.97 2.93 -1.12
CA VAL A 177 -5.45 3.62 -2.32
C VAL A 177 -6.14 4.90 -1.87
N PHE A 178 -5.77 6.05 -2.43
CA PHE A 178 -6.44 7.31 -2.09
C PHE A 178 -7.69 7.50 -2.93
N SER A 179 -8.77 8.00 -2.32
CA SER A 179 -10.04 8.18 -2.99
C SER A 179 -9.98 9.19 -4.16
N SER A 180 -9.10 10.19 -4.05
CA SER A 180 -8.80 11.16 -5.10
C SER A 180 -8.21 10.55 -6.36
N ASP A 181 -7.61 9.36 -6.26
CA ASP A 181 -6.95 8.67 -7.36
C ASP A 181 -7.86 7.74 -8.15
N LEU A 182 -9.07 7.45 -7.66
CA LEU A 182 -9.97 6.45 -8.23
C LEU A 182 -10.48 6.77 -9.65
N GLU A 183 -10.41 8.04 -10.05
CA GLU A 183 -10.81 8.46 -11.39
C GLU A 183 -9.67 8.39 -12.43
N LYS A 184 -8.44 8.10 -12.00
CA LYS A 184 -7.29 7.94 -12.91
C LYS A 184 -7.43 6.67 -13.76
N ASP A 185 -6.90 6.71 -14.98
CA ASP A 185 -6.84 5.52 -15.86
C ASP A 185 -5.98 4.40 -15.26
N TYR A 186 -4.93 4.80 -14.55
CA TYR A 186 -4.06 3.96 -13.76
C TYR A 186 -4.08 4.44 -12.31
N ILE A 187 -4.67 3.61 -11.45
CA ILE A 187 -4.85 3.88 -10.03
C ILE A 187 -3.57 3.44 -9.30
N PRO A 188 -2.84 4.35 -8.63
CA PRO A 188 -1.72 3.99 -7.77
C PRO A 188 -2.22 3.25 -6.52
N CYS A 189 -1.63 2.07 -6.28
CA CYS A 189 -1.88 1.23 -5.12
C CYS A 189 -0.56 1.06 -4.36
N TYR A 190 -0.50 1.60 -3.15
CA TYR A 190 0.70 1.70 -2.34
C TYR A 190 0.82 0.49 -1.40
N GLU A 191 1.79 -0.41 -1.62
CA GLU A 191 1.96 -1.62 -0.80
C GLU A 191 2.24 -1.26 0.66
N ALA A 192 1.36 -1.70 1.55
CA ALA A 192 1.41 -1.36 2.95
C ALA A 192 2.02 -2.47 3.79
N ASP A 193 2.96 -2.10 4.65
CA ASP A 193 3.33 -2.87 5.83
C ASP A 193 2.21 -2.81 6.86
N VAL A 194 1.94 -3.95 7.50
CA VAL A 194 0.89 -4.07 8.52
C VAL A 194 1.51 -4.34 9.87
N LEU A 195 1.53 -3.31 10.71
CA LEU A 195 2.09 -3.37 12.05
C LEU A 195 0.95 -3.46 13.07
N ILE A 196 0.89 -4.56 13.82
CA ILE A 196 -0.17 -4.84 14.80
C ILE A 196 0.47 -4.94 16.19
N SER A 197 0.02 -4.12 17.14
CA SER A 197 0.53 -4.09 18.50
C SER A 197 -0.60 -4.00 19.53
N THR A 198 -0.27 -4.24 20.79
CA THR A 198 -1.10 -3.83 21.93
C THR A 198 -0.92 -2.32 22.16
N ILE A 199 -1.90 -1.69 22.80
CA ILE A 199 -1.79 -0.31 23.26
C ILE A 199 -1.05 -0.41 24.60
N VAL A 200 0.28 -0.27 24.57
CA VAL A 200 1.06 -0.19 25.80
C VAL A 200 0.84 1.22 26.35
N GLU A 201 0.31 1.35 27.55
CA GLU A 201 0.36 2.61 28.30
C GLU A 201 1.85 2.89 28.59
N GLU A 202 2.38 3.99 28.05
CA GLU A 202 3.68 4.54 28.47
C GLU A 202 3.60 5.09 29.90
#